data_AF-A0A353YYI4-F1
#
_entry.id   AF-A0A353YYI4-F1
#
_cell.length_a   1.000
_cell.length_b   1.000
_cell.length_c   1.000
_cell.angle_alpha   90.00
_cell.angle_beta   90.00
_cell.angle_gamma   90.00
#
_symmetry.space_group_name_H-M   'P 1'
#
loop_
_entity.id
_entity.type
_entity.pdbx_description
1 polymer ?
#
loop_
_entity_poly.entity_id
_entity_poly.type
_entity_poly.pdbx_seq_one_letter_code
_entity_poly.pdbx_strand_id
1 'polypeptide(L)'
;MQKKIFILFSILFCVVLISNAQTESRESIDTLASSISDSIVQPQSTSAVSTPVIHKQEQSSRFSLILRGLLGMSVLLLLAFAFSVNRKAVSLRIVTVGLLVQISLALSVWYVSVVKDIISFIGNLFVLVLDSSAKGAEFLFGDLMNTETYGFIFAFEVLPTIIFFSSLMSLLFYLGIVQKIVYGAAWLLKKALGMSGPESLAVAGNVFLGQTESPLLIKAYLPKLTGSEIFVVMTSGMATIAGGVLAAYVGMLAGDDPLAKEEFARHLVTASLMAAP
;
A
#
# COMPACT_ATOMS: atom_id res chain seq x y z
N MET A 1 25.73 -2.63 13.94
CA MET A 1 25.07 -1.91 12.82
C MET A 1 23.54 -1.82 12.95
N GLN A 2 22.83 -2.88 13.38
CA GLN A 2 21.36 -2.86 13.55
C GLN A 2 20.82 -1.86 14.60
N LYS A 3 21.52 -1.65 15.73
CA LYS A 3 21.12 -0.61 16.72
C LYS A 3 21.12 0.81 16.13
N LYS A 4 22.04 1.11 15.20
CA LYS A 4 22.13 2.44 14.56
C LYS A 4 20.98 2.72 13.59
N ILE A 5 20.47 1.68 12.92
CA ILE A 5 19.30 1.77 12.02
C ILE A 5 18.00 1.94 12.82
N PHE A 6 17.87 1.24 13.95
CA PHE A 6 16.74 1.43 14.88
C PHE A 6 16.70 2.86 15.43
N ILE A 7 17.87 3.38 15.83
CA ILE A 7 18.01 4.77 16.29
C ILE A 7 17.70 5.74 15.14
N LEU A 8 18.13 5.48 13.90
CA LEU A 8 17.85 6.36 12.76
C LEU A 8 16.35 6.42 12.42
N PHE A 9 15.65 5.28 12.41
CA PHE A 9 14.20 5.25 12.19
C PHE A 9 13.40 5.84 13.37
N SER A 10 13.86 5.61 14.61
CA SER A 10 13.26 6.23 15.80
C SER A 10 13.51 7.74 15.86
N ILE A 11 14.66 8.22 15.39
CA ILE A 11 14.97 9.65 15.27
C ILE A 11 14.14 10.26 14.15
N LEU A 12 14.00 9.60 12.99
CA LEU A 12 13.14 10.05 11.90
C LEU A 12 11.67 10.17 12.38
N PHE A 13 11.20 9.19 13.14
CA PHE A 13 9.88 9.20 13.78
C PHE A 13 9.74 10.36 14.79
N CYS A 14 10.73 10.62 15.64
CA CYS A 14 10.73 11.76 16.57
C CYS A 14 10.80 13.11 15.85
N VAL A 15 11.60 13.25 14.80
CA VAL A 15 11.73 14.49 14.02
C VAL A 15 10.41 14.81 13.32
N VAL A 16 9.71 13.79 12.79
CA VAL A 16 8.36 13.96 12.20
C VAL A 16 7.34 14.39 13.25
N LEU A 17 7.39 13.85 14.47
CA LEU A 17 6.51 14.29 15.57
C LEU A 17 6.80 15.73 16.01
N ILE A 18 8.07 16.14 16.07
CA ILE A 18 8.46 17.50 16.47
C ILE A 18 8.10 18.53 15.40
N SER A 19 8.26 18.20 14.11
CA SER A 19 7.81 19.07 13.01
C SER A 19 6.30 19.34 13.05
N ASN A 20 5.50 18.37 13.52
CA ASN A 20 4.05 18.54 13.69
C ASN A 20 3.70 19.53 14.80
N ALA A 21 4.47 19.55 15.91
CA ALA A 21 4.27 20.51 16.99
C ALA A 21 4.59 21.96 16.58
N GLN A 22 5.50 22.17 15.62
CA GLN A 22 5.83 23.50 15.12
C GLN A 22 4.77 24.05 14.15
N THR A 23 4.12 23.20 13.36
CA THR A 23 3.02 23.61 12.46
C THR A 23 1.79 24.08 13.24
N GLU A 24 1.46 23.44 14.37
CA GLU A 24 0.33 23.85 15.23
C GLU A 24 0.50 25.28 15.79
N SER A 25 1.73 25.71 16.08
CA SER A 25 1.99 27.07 16.58
C SER A 25 1.80 28.16 15.51
N ARG A 26 2.00 27.83 14.22
CA ARG A 26 1.80 28.77 13.10
C ARG A 26 0.32 28.96 12.76
N GLU A 27 -0.48 27.89 12.74
CA GLU A 27 -1.93 27.98 12.48
C GLU A 27 -2.68 28.78 13.55
N SER A 28 -2.27 28.70 14.82
CA SER A 28 -2.87 29.51 15.90
C SER A 28 -2.61 31.02 15.78
N ILE A 29 -1.54 31.44 15.09
CA ILE A 29 -1.22 32.86 14.87
C ILE A 29 -1.97 33.39 13.63
N ASP A 30 -2.09 32.58 12.57
CA ASP A 30 -2.79 32.96 11.34
C ASP A 30 -4.32 33.02 11.52
N THR A 31 -4.89 32.17 12.38
CA THR A 31 -6.32 32.20 12.76
C THR A 31 -6.69 33.43 13.58
N LEU A 32 -5.76 33.96 14.39
CA LEU A 32 -5.99 35.22 15.11
C LEU A 32 -5.95 36.42 14.15
N ALA A 33 -5.07 36.39 13.14
CA ALA A 33 -4.97 37.43 12.11
C ALA A 33 -6.18 37.47 11.16
N SER A 34 -6.76 36.32 10.80
CA SER A 34 -7.95 36.25 9.94
C SER A 34 -9.22 36.73 10.65
N SER A 35 -9.37 36.45 11.95
CA SER A 35 -10.54 36.88 12.74
C SER A 35 -10.70 38.41 12.86
N ILE A 36 -9.60 39.16 12.75
CA ILE A 36 -9.60 40.63 12.80
C ILE A 36 -10.03 41.23 11.44
N SER A 37 -9.84 40.51 10.34
CA SER A 37 -10.12 41.03 8.98
C SER A 37 -11.60 40.85 8.57
N ASP A 38 -12.29 39.83 9.07
CA ASP A 38 -13.68 39.52 8.68
C ASP A 38 -14.76 40.37 9.38
N SER A 39 -14.38 41.21 10.36
CA SER A 39 -15.35 42.00 11.13
C SER A 39 -15.84 43.28 10.44
N ILE A 40 -15.35 43.63 9.23
CA ILE A 40 -15.54 44.98 8.66
C ILE A 40 -16.54 45.06 7.49
N VAL A 41 -17.00 43.97 6.87
CA VAL A 41 -17.87 44.10 5.67
C VAL A 41 -19.03 43.08 5.60
N GLN A 42 -20.26 43.58 5.78
CA GLN A 42 -21.54 42.99 5.34
C GLN A 42 -22.43 44.14 4.79
N PRO A 43 -23.40 43.92 3.86
CA PRO A 43 -24.64 43.20 4.17
C PRO A 43 -25.37 42.41 3.04
N GLN A 44 -26.46 41.76 3.49
CA GLN A 44 -27.42 40.73 3.00
C GLN A 44 -28.20 40.89 1.67
N SER A 45 -28.68 39.77 1.10
CA SER A 45 -30.11 39.49 0.76
C SER A 45 -30.37 38.03 0.29
N THR A 46 -31.65 37.63 0.35
CA THR A 46 -32.28 36.30 0.56
C THR A 46 -32.71 35.49 -0.68
N SER A 47 -32.77 34.14 -0.58
CA SER A 47 -33.92 33.27 -0.96
C SER A 47 -33.65 31.77 -0.65
N ALA A 48 -34.70 31.03 -0.26
CA ALA A 48 -34.66 29.72 0.40
C ALA A 48 -35.06 28.52 -0.51
N VAL A 49 -34.95 27.30 0.06
CA VAL A 49 -35.40 25.94 -0.39
C VAL A 49 -34.32 25.16 -1.17
N SER A 50 -33.88 23.93 -0.84
CA SER A 50 -34.37 22.81 0.00
C SER A 50 -33.17 21.99 0.55
N THR A 51 -33.28 21.49 1.78
CA THR A 51 -32.30 20.61 2.44
C THR A 51 -32.13 19.25 1.76
N PRO A 52 -30.90 18.75 1.62
CA PRO A 52 -30.59 17.35 1.82
C PRO A 52 -29.86 17.18 3.15
N VAL A 53 -30.43 16.34 4.01
CA VAL A 53 -29.79 15.82 5.21
C VAL A 53 -28.62 14.94 4.78
N ILE A 54 -27.37 15.37 4.98
CA ILE A 54 -26.21 14.47 5.06
C ILE A 54 -25.25 14.96 6.16
N HIS A 55 -25.18 14.13 7.21
CA HIS A 55 -24.24 14.05 8.33
C HIS A 55 -23.60 15.33 8.84
N LYS A 56 -24.09 15.77 10.00
CA LYS A 56 -23.25 16.37 11.06
C LYS A 56 -22.05 15.44 11.24
N GLN A 57 -20.93 15.81 10.62
CA GLN A 57 -19.64 15.14 10.77
C GLN A 57 -19.29 15.37 12.23
N GLU A 58 -19.71 14.42 13.06
CA GLU A 58 -19.47 14.45 14.49
C GLU A 58 -17.97 14.61 14.62
N GLN A 59 -17.60 15.73 15.23
CA GLN A 59 -16.24 16.14 15.55
C GLN A 59 -15.72 15.18 16.62
N SER A 60 -15.65 13.91 16.23
CA SER A 60 -15.05 12.80 16.92
C SER A 60 -13.63 13.26 17.15
N SER A 61 -13.31 13.52 18.42
CA SER A 61 -12.04 14.13 18.78
C SER A 61 -10.93 13.33 18.08
N ARG A 62 -9.94 14.00 17.48
CA ARG A 62 -8.83 13.32 16.76
C ARG A 62 -8.22 12.19 17.60
N PHE A 63 -8.23 12.38 18.92
CA PHE A 63 -7.87 11.38 19.92
C PHE A 63 -8.71 10.10 19.86
N SER A 64 -10.04 10.19 19.76
CA SER A 64 -10.93 9.02 19.67
C SER A 64 -10.71 8.19 18.40
N LEU A 65 -10.38 8.82 17.27
CA LEU A 65 -10.04 8.12 16.02
C LEU A 65 -8.71 7.36 16.15
N ILE A 66 -7.70 8.00 16.72
CA ILE A 66 -6.39 7.38 16.97
C ILE A 66 -6.55 6.20 17.94
N LEU A 67 -7.30 6.40 19.04
CA LEU A 67 -7.53 5.36 20.03
C LEU A 67 -8.28 4.16 19.43
N ARG A 68 -9.26 4.41 18.56
CA ARG A 68 -9.99 3.35 17.83
C ARG A 68 -9.05 2.58 16.88
N GLY A 69 -8.16 3.27 16.17
CA GLY A 69 -7.15 2.63 15.32
C GLY A 69 -6.17 1.76 16.11
N LEU A 70 -5.67 2.28 17.24
CA LEU A 70 -4.77 1.55 18.13
C LEU A 70 -5.45 0.33 18.76
N LEU A 71 -6.72 0.46 19.14
CA LEU A 71 -7.53 -0.64 19.65
C LEU A 71 -7.73 -1.72 18.58
N GLY A 72 -8.04 -1.33 17.33
CA GLY A 72 -8.14 -2.26 16.21
C GLY A 72 -6.86 -3.06 15.98
N MET A 73 -5.70 -2.38 15.91
CA MET A 73 -4.40 -3.04 15.80
C MET A 73 -4.13 -3.99 16.96
N SER A 74 -4.42 -3.56 18.19
CA SER A 74 -4.24 -4.38 19.39
C SER A 74 -5.09 -5.65 19.36
N VAL A 75 -6.35 -5.56 18.90
CA VAL A 75 -7.25 -6.72 18.76
C VAL A 75 -6.72 -7.71 17.73
N LEU A 76 -6.22 -7.24 16.58
CA LEU A 76 -5.63 -8.13 15.56
C LEU A 76 -4.41 -8.87 16.08
N LEU A 77 -3.52 -8.17 16.80
CA LEU A 77 -2.34 -8.79 17.43
C LEU A 77 -2.73 -9.80 18.52
N LEU A 78 -3.74 -9.48 19.33
CA LEU A 78 -4.27 -10.40 20.35
C LEU A 78 -4.88 -11.65 19.72
N LEU A 79 -5.59 -11.50 18.59
CA LEU A 79 -6.17 -12.64 17.87
C LEU A 79 -5.07 -13.54 17.31
N ALA A 80 -4.05 -12.95 16.67
CA ALA A 80 -2.88 -13.69 16.19
C ALA A 80 -2.15 -14.41 17.33
N PHE A 81 -2.02 -13.77 18.51
CA PHE A 81 -1.44 -14.39 19.69
C PHE A 81 -2.31 -15.52 20.27
N ALA A 82 -3.63 -15.36 20.26
CA ALA A 82 -4.57 -16.36 20.76
C ALA A 82 -4.49 -17.67 19.95
N PHE A 83 -4.40 -17.56 18.62
CA PHE A 83 -4.23 -18.68 17.69
C PHE A 83 -2.78 -19.16 17.52
N SER A 84 -1.82 -18.58 18.24
CA SER A 84 -0.42 -19.01 18.18
C SER A 84 -0.23 -20.42 18.76
N VAL A 85 0.46 -21.29 18.01
CA VAL A 85 0.79 -22.67 18.42
C VAL A 85 1.69 -22.69 19.66
N ASN A 86 2.67 -21.78 19.73
CA ASN A 86 3.60 -21.70 20.85
C ASN A 86 3.81 -20.25 21.31
N ARG A 87 2.94 -19.82 22.23
CA ARG A 87 2.93 -18.45 22.79
C ARG A 87 4.24 -18.04 23.47
N LYS A 88 5.05 -18.99 23.97
CA LYS A 88 6.33 -18.72 24.63
C LYS A 88 7.47 -18.48 23.65
N ALA A 89 7.36 -19.00 22.43
CA ALA A 89 8.35 -18.83 21.38
C ALA A 89 8.16 -17.54 20.55
N VAL A 90 7.09 -16.77 20.82
CA VAL A 90 6.82 -15.51 20.13
C VAL A 90 7.89 -14.49 20.50
N SER A 91 8.67 -14.08 19.51
CA SER A 91 9.71 -13.07 19.66
C SER A 91 9.09 -11.68 19.58
N LEU A 92 8.85 -11.07 20.75
CA LEU A 92 8.33 -9.69 20.83
C LEU A 92 9.18 -8.69 20.02
N ARG A 93 10.48 -8.94 19.91
CA ARG A 93 11.37 -8.12 19.07
C ARG A 93 10.95 -8.12 17.59
N ILE A 94 10.61 -9.27 17.01
CA ILE A 94 10.25 -9.35 15.58
C ILE A 94 8.89 -8.68 15.37
N VAL A 95 7.92 -8.97 16.24
CA VAL A 95 6.56 -8.38 16.17
C VAL A 95 6.62 -6.86 16.27
N THR A 96 7.32 -6.32 17.27
CA THR A 96 7.43 -4.86 17.46
C THR A 96 8.21 -4.20 16.33
N VAL A 97 9.29 -4.83 15.84
CA VAL A 97 10.08 -4.27 14.73
C VAL A 97 9.28 -4.31 13.41
N GLY A 98 8.57 -5.39 13.12
CA GLY A 98 7.70 -5.48 11.93
C GLY A 98 6.60 -4.42 11.95
N LEU A 99 5.89 -4.30 13.08
CA LEU A 99 4.88 -3.26 13.26
C LEU A 99 5.46 -1.84 13.09
N LEU A 100 6.64 -1.58 13.65
CA LEU A 100 7.33 -0.29 13.48
C LEU A 100 7.74 -0.04 12.02
N VAL A 101 8.24 -1.06 11.31
CA VAL A 101 8.60 -0.94 9.89
C VAL A 101 7.34 -0.67 9.05
N GLN A 102 6.24 -1.37 9.32
CA GLN A 102 4.97 -1.19 8.62
C GLN A 102 4.40 0.23 8.83
N ILE A 103 4.33 0.71 10.09
CA ILE A 103 3.89 2.07 10.42
C ILE A 103 4.84 3.11 9.81
N SER A 104 6.15 2.87 9.86
CA SER A 104 7.15 3.77 9.29
C SER A 104 7.01 3.89 7.78
N LEU A 105 6.75 2.78 7.07
CA LEU A 105 6.45 2.80 5.63
C LEU A 105 5.17 3.60 5.36
N ALA A 106 4.11 3.40 6.14
CA ALA A 106 2.86 4.15 6.01
C ALA A 106 3.09 5.67 6.12
N LEU A 107 3.80 6.09 7.17
CA LEU A 107 4.11 7.49 7.42
C LEU A 107 5.07 8.05 6.37
N SER A 108 6.00 7.25 5.87
CA SER A 108 6.93 7.67 4.81
C SER A 108 6.16 8.00 3.53
N VAL A 109 5.22 7.14 3.12
CA VAL A 109 4.37 7.39 1.95
C VAL A 109 3.44 8.59 2.20
N TRP A 110 2.94 8.80 3.42
CA TRP A 110 2.07 9.94 3.71
C TRP A 110 2.79 11.28 3.82
N TYR A 111 4.00 11.34 4.36
CA TYR A 111 4.64 12.61 4.73
C TYR A 111 5.85 12.98 3.87
N VAL A 112 6.59 12.02 3.31
CA VAL A 112 7.83 12.30 2.59
C VAL A 112 7.53 12.49 1.10
N SER A 113 7.64 13.71 0.59
CA SER A 113 7.34 14.04 -0.81
C SER A 113 8.13 13.18 -1.80
N VAL A 114 9.43 12.97 -1.56
CA VAL A 114 10.26 12.10 -2.42
C VAL A 114 9.72 10.67 -2.49
N VAL A 115 9.20 10.13 -1.38
CA VAL A 115 8.62 8.78 -1.37
C VAL A 115 7.31 8.76 -2.13
N LYS A 116 6.45 9.79 -1.96
CA LYS A 116 5.23 9.94 -2.76
C LYS A 116 5.53 9.97 -4.24
N ASP A 117 6.53 10.75 -4.65
CA ASP A 117 6.90 10.90 -6.06
C ASP A 117 7.36 9.55 -6.65
N ILE A 118 8.13 8.77 -5.88
CA ILE A 118 8.54 7.42 -6.29
C ILE A 118 7.33 6.48 -6.42
N ILE A 119 6.42 6.46 -5.44
CA ILE A 119 5.25 5.57 -5.49
C ILE A 119 4.28 6.00 -6.59
N SER A 120 4.07 7.31 -6.79
CA SER A 120 3.28 7.85 -7.91
C SER A 120 3.92 7.50 -9.25
N PHE A 121 5.25 7.58 -9.38
CA PHE A 121 5.95 7.12 -10.58
C PHE A 121 5.68 5.63 -10.87
N ILE A 122 5.73 4.78 -9.84
CA ILE A 122 5.39 3.35 -9.97
C ILE A 122 3.92 3.19 -10.36
N GLY A 123 3.00 3.92 -9.71
CA GLY A 123 1.57 3.90 -10.04
C GLY A 123 1.30 4.28 -11.50
N ASN A 124 1.93 5.34 -11.98
CA ASN A 124 1.85 5.79 -13.38
C ASN A 124 2.43 4.77 -14.36
N LEU A 125 3.49 4.05 -13.97
CA LEU A 125 4.00 2.93 -14.77
C LEU A 125 2.97 1.80 -14.89
N PHE A 126 2.24 1.49 -13.81
CA PHE A 126 1.13 0.53 -13.88
C PHE A 126 0.01 1.03 -14.78
N VAL A 127 -0.39 2.30 -14.69
CA VAL A 127 -1.42 2.88 -15.56
C VAL A 127 -0.99 2.82 -17.04
N LEU A 128 0.26 3.12 -17.36
CA LEU A 128 0.79 3.00 -18.72
C LEU A 128 0.70 1.56 -19.27
N VAL A 129 0.99 0.58 -18.41
CA VAL A 129 0.86 -0.85 -18.73
C VAL A 129 -0.60 -1.23 -18.93
N LEU A 130 -1.52 -0.69 -18.13
CA LEU A 130 -2.97 -0.87 -18.28
C LEU A 130 -3.49 -0.34 -19.61
N ASP A 131 -3.13 0.90 -19.95
CA ASP A 131 -3.56 1.52 -21.21
C ASP A 131 -3.00 0.79 -22.43
N SER A 132 -1.77 0.28 -22.32
CA SER A 132 -1.16 -0.56 -23.36
C SER A 132 -1.92 -1.89 -23.53
N SER A 133 -2.35 -2.48 -22.42
CA SER A 133 -3.19 -3.69 -22.46
C SER A 133 -4.56 -3.42 -23.06
N ALA A 134 -5.19 -2.29 -22.74
CA ALA A 134 -6.50 -1.92 -23.25
C ALA A 134 -6.49 -1.81 -24.78
N LYS A 135 -5.47 -1.15 -25.36
CA LYS A 135 -5.25 -1.11 -26.81
C LYS A 135 -5.08 -2.50 -27.44
N GLY A 136 -4.40 -3.40 -26.73
CA GLY A 136 -4.26 -4.79 -27.16
C GLY A 136 -5.58 -5.57 -27.14
N ALA A 137 -6.43 -5.31 -26.14
CA ALA A 137 -7.76 -5.88 -26.03
C ALA A 137 -8.70 -5.32 -27.12
N GLU A 138 -8.67 -4.01 -27.37
CA GLU A 138 -9.40 -3.35 -28.47
C GLU A 138 -9.01 -3.93 -29.83
N PHE A 139 -7.72 -4.15 -30.07
CA PHE A 139 -7.26 -4.81 -31.30
C PHE A 139 -7.83 -6.23 -31.47
N LEU A 140 -7.98 -6.98 -30.38
CA LEU A 140 -8.38 -8.40 -30.42
C LEU A 140 -9.91 -8.58 -30.44
N PHE A 141 -10.64 -7.72 -29.73
CA PHE A 141 -12.08 -7.86 -29.48
C PHE A 141 -12.92 -6.77 -30.16
N GLY A 142 -12.31 -5.69 -30.67
CA GLY A 142 -12.99 -4.61 -31.38
C GLY A 142 -14.14 -4.00 -30.59
N ASP A 143 -15.30 -3.89 -31.21
CA ASP A 143 -16.51 -3.27 -30.64
C ASP A 143 -17.03 -3.98 -29.38
N LEU A 144 -16.61 -5.21 -29.08
CA LEU A 144 -16.98 -5.89 -27.83
C LEU A 144 -16.37 -5.21 -26.58
N MET A 145 -15.40 -4.31 -26.77
CA MET A 145 -14.85 -3.45 -25.73
C MET A 145 -15.58 -2.12 -25.58
N ASN A 146 -16.64 -1.88 -26.35
CA ASN A 146 -17.43 -0.67 -26.23
C ASN A 146 -18.40 -0.78 -25.04
N THR A 147 -18.00 -0.20 -23.91
CA THR A 147 -18.77 -0.13 -22.66
C THR A 147 -20.13 0.57 -22.83
N GLU A 148 -20.26 1.51 -23.78
CA GLU A 148 -21.52 2.21 -24.04
C GLU A 148 -22.55 1.32 -24.74
N THR A 149 -22.08 0.39 -25.58
CA THR A 149 -22.95 -0.48 -26.38
C THR A 149 -23.27 -1.80 -25.68
N TYR A 150 -22.26 -2.42 -25.06
CA TYR A 150 -22.36 -3.76 -24.47
C TYR A 150 -22.27 -3.78 -22.93
N GLY A 151 -22.01 -2.63 -22.31
CA GLY A 151 -21.75 -2.54 -20.87
C GLY A 151 -20.36 -3.07 -20.51
N PHE A 152 -20.01 -2.97 -19.22
CA PHE A 152 -18.74 -3.47 -18.71
C PHE A 152 -18.72 -5.00 -18.69
N ILE A 153 -18.06 -5.61 -19.69
CA ILE A 153 -17.87 -7.06 -19.74
C ILE A 153 -16.53 -7.41 -19.09
N PHE A 154 -16.61 -7.89 -17.84
CA PHE A 154 -15.43 -8.28 -17.05
C PHE A 154 -14.45 -9.19 -17.82
N ALA A 155 -14.97 -10.14 -18.61
CA ALA A 155 -14.15 -11.10 -19.35
C ALA A 155 -13.22 -10.44 -20.38
N PHE A 156 -13.66 -9.34 -21.01
CA PHE A 156 -12.89 -8.66 -22.05
C PHE A 156 -12.08 -7.49 -21.48
N GLU A 157 -12.56 -6.85 -20.41
CA GLU A 157 -11.86 -5.69 -19.82
C GLU A 157 -10.72 -6.11 -18.90
N VAL A 158 -10.91 -7.20 -18.14
CA VAL A 158 -10.02 -7.54 -17.03
C VAL A 158 -9.07 -8.70 -17.36
N LEU A 159 -9.57 -9.76 -18.02
CA LEU A 159 -8.75 -10.94 -18.29
C LEU A 159 -7.57 -10.66 -19.24
N PRO A 160 -7.71 -9.86 -20.32
CA PRO A 160 -6.59 -9.55 -21.19
C PRO A 160 -5.46 -8.82 -20.46
N THR A 161 -5.80 -7.94 -19.51
CA THR A 161 -4.83 -7.26 -18.64
C THR A 161 -4.01 -8.24 -17.81
N ILE A 162 -4.64 -9.27 -17.26
CA ILE A 162 -3.93 -10.32 -16.51
C ILE A 162 -2.97 -11.07 -17.42
N ILE A 163 -3.39 -11.42 -18.65
CA ILE A 163 -2.54 -12.13 -19.63
C ILE A 163 -1.35 -11.25 -20.04
N PHE A 164 -1.60 -9.99 -20.39
CA PHE A 164 -0.58 -9.03 -20.78
C PHE A 164 0.44 -8.84 -19.65
N PHE A 165 -0.01 -8.55 -18.44
CA PHE A 165 0.87 -8.34 -17.30
C PHE A 165 1.66 -9.61 -16.94
N SER A 166 1.05 -10.79 -17.00
CA SER A 166 1.75 -12.07 -16.77
C SER A 166 2.86 -12.30 -17.79
N SER A 167 2.61 -11.97 -19.06
CA SER A 167 3.63 -12.06 -20.11
C SER A 167 4.78 -11.05 -19.91
N LEU A 168 4.45 -9.82 -19.51
CA LEU A 168 5.42 -8.77 -19.21
C LEU A 168 6.29 -9.15 -18.01
N MET A 169 5.68 -9.65 -16.93
CA MET A 169 6.41 -10.12 -15.76
C MET A 169 7.31 -11.30 -16.10
N SER A 170 6.84 -12.26 -16.91
CA SER A 170 7.68 -13.36 -17.40
C SER A 170 8.89 -12.85 -18.19
N LEU A 171 8.72 -11.82 -19.03
CA LEU A 171 9.82 -11.18 -19.75
C LEU A 171 10.80 -10.49 -18.78
N LEU A 172 10.30 -9.69 -17.84
CA LEU A 172 11.13 -9.00 -16.83
C LEU A 172 11.90 -9.99 -15.93
N PHE A 173 11.30 -11.15 -15.67
CA PHE A 173 11.94 -12.25 -14.98
C PHE A 173 13.05 -12.89 -15.83
N TYR A 174 12.81 -13.13 -17.11
CA TYR A 174 13.84 -13.64 -18.03
C TYR A 174 15.03 -12.67 -18.16
N LEU A 175 14.76 -11.35 -18.19
CA LEU A 175 15.77 -10.31 -18.28
C LEU A 175 16.57 -10.08 -16.98
N GLY A 176 16.19 -10.72 -15.86
CA GLY A 176 16.91 -10.58 -14.60
C GLY A 176 16.59 -9.31 -13.80
N ILE A 177 15.57 -8.53 -14.18
CA ILE A 177 15.25 -7.23 -13.54
C ILE A 177 14.57 -7.46 -12.20
N VAL A 178 13.56 -8.33 -12.16
CA VAL A 178 12.79 -8.66 -10.95
C VAL A 178 13.72 -9.20 -9.86
N GLN A 179 14.67 -10.07 -10.23
CA GLN A 179 15.61 -10.69 -9.31
C GLN A 179 16.49 -9.65 -8.61
N LYS A 180 16.94 -8.60 -9.32
CA LYS A 180 17.74 -7.52 -8.73
C LYS A 180 16.94 -6.71 -7.71
N ILE A 181 15.69 -6.35 -8.05
CA ILE A 181 14.79 -5.59 -7.18
C ILE A 181 14.46 -6.42 -5.94
N VAL A 182 14.03 -7.67 -6.15
CA VAL A 182 13.64 -8.59 -5.07
C VAL A 182 14.82 -8.92 -4.16
N TYR A 183 16.03 -9.08 -4.69
CA TYR A 183 17.22 -9.26 -3.85
C TYR A 183 17.49 -8.06 -2.93
N GLY A 184 17.35 -6.84 -3.44
CA GLY A 184 17.48 -5.62 -2.65
C GLY A 184 16.44 -5.53 -1.52
N ALA A 185 15.17 -5.79 -1.84
CA ALA A 185 14.08 -5.82 -0.87
C ALA A 185 14.26 -6.94 0.17
N ALA A 186 14.66 -8.14 -0.26
CA ALA A 186 14.93 -9.28 0.62
C ALA A 186 16.08 -9.00 1.58
N TRP A 187 17.14 -8.33 1.11
CA TRP A 187 18.24 -7.91 1.95
C TRP A 187 17.79 -6.90 3.02
N LEU A 188 16.92 -5.96 2.65
CA LEU A 188 16.35 -4.98 3.59
C LEU A 188 15.50 -5.68 4.66
N LEU A 189 14.60 -6.58 4.25
CA LEU A 189 13.74 -7.36 5.16
C LEU A 189 14.57 -8.24 6.10
N LYS A 190 15.54 -9.00 5.57
CA LYS A 190 16.48 -9.79 6.36
C LYS A 190 17.20 -8.95 7.40
N LYS A 191 17.65 -7.76 7.02
CA LYS A 191 18.40 -6.86 7.93
C LYS A 191 17.50 -6.18 8.96
N ALA A 192 16.26 -5.87 8.61
CA ALA A 192 15.30 -5.22 9.51
C ALA A 192 14.71 -6.22 10.51
N LEU A 193 14.17 -7.34 10.02
CA LEU A 193 13.37 -8.30 10.79
C LEU A 193 14.20 -9.49 11.32
N GLY A 194 15.39 -9.74 10.77
CA GLY A 194 16.21 -10.90 11.15
C GLY A 194 15.74 -12.22 10.54
N MET A 195 14.94 -12.16 9.47
CA MET A 195 14.44 -13.31 8.73
C MET A 195 15.55 -14.09 8.01
N SER A 196 15.27 -15.35 7.67
CA SER A 196 16.14 -16.19 6.86
C SER A 196 16.22 -15.70 5.42
N GLY A 197 17.30 -16.07 4.72
CA GLY A 197 17.52 -15.63 3.33
C GLY A 197 16.39 -16.06 2.39
N PRO A 198 16.03 -17.37 2.34
CA PRO A 198 14.95 -17.85 1.50
C PRO A 198 13.58 -17.23 1.83
N GLU A 199 13.17 -17.17 3.11
CA GLU A 199 11.86 -16.60 3.44
C GLU A 199 11.81 -15.10 3.08
N SER A 200 12.89 -14.35 3.33
CA SER A 200 12.96 -12.92 2.96
C SER A 200 12.86 -12.72 1.45
N LEU A 201 13.43 -13.64 0.65
CA LEU A 201 13.38 -13.57 -0.81
C LEU A 201 11.96 -13.83 -1.33
N ALA A 202 11.26 -14.80 -0.75
CA ALA A 202 9.86 -15.08 -1.10
C ALA A 202 8.92 -13.95 -0.66
N VAL A 203 9.12 -13.40 0.54
CA VAL A 203 8.31 -12.26 1.03
C VAL A 203 8.53 -11.02 0.16
N ALA A 204 9.78 -10.71 -0.18
CA ALA A 204 10.10 -9.60 -1.09
C ALA A 204 9.56 -9.84 -2.51
N GLY A 205 9.60 -11.08 -2.99
CA GLY A 205 9.04 -11.45 -4.28
C GLY A 205 7.53 -11.25 -4.34
N ASN A 206 6.81 -11.59 -3.27
CA ASN A 206 5.34 -11.51 -3.18
C ASN A 206 4.79 -10.09 -3.31
N VAL A 207 5.61 -9.05 -3.13
CA VAL A 207 5.19 -7.65 -3.34
C VAL A 207 4.89 -7.38 -4.82
N PHE A 208 5.58 -8.09 -5.73
CA PHE A 208 5.49 -7.90 -7.17
C PHE A 208 4.88 -9.11 -7.88
N LEU A 209 5.26 -10.30 -7.44
CA LEU A 209 4.87 -11.61 -7.96
C LEU A 209 3.68 -12.16 -7.16
N GLY A 210 2.93 -13.07 -7.77
CA GLY A 210 1.85 -13.76 -7.06
C GLY A 210 2.33 -14.82 -6.07
N GLN A 211 1.40 -15.24 -5.20
CA GLN A 211 1.58 -16.34 -4.22
C GLN A 211 2.11 -17.65 -4.81
N THR A 212 1.89 -17.92 -6.11
CA THR A 212 2.35 -19.12 -6.81
C THR A 212 3.71 -18.94 -7.50
N GLU A 213 4.10 -17.69 -7.76
CA GLU A 213 5.29 -17.35 -8.53
C GLU A 213 6.48 -17.03 -7.61
N SER A 214 6.23 -16.34 -6.51
CA SER A 214 7.30 -15.98 -5.56
C SER A 214 8.00 -17.21 -4.95
N PRO A 215 7.31 -18.31 -4.56
CA PRO A 215 7.99 -19.51 -4.09
C PRO A 215 8.95 -20.13 -5.12
N LEU A 216 8.76 -19.87 -6.42
CA LEU A 216 9.67 -20.37 -7.46
C LEU A 216 11.07 -19.74 -7.35
N LEU A 217 11.18 -18.51 -6.81
CA LEU A 217 12.46 -17.86 -6.52
C LEU A 217 13.32 -18.66 -5.54
N ILE A 218 12.68 -19.42 -4.66
CA ILE A 218 13.32 -20.22 -3.61
C ILE A 218 13.08 -21.71 -3.77
N LYS A 219 12.69 -22.17 -4.97
CA LYS A 219 12.31 -23.57 -5.25
C LYS A 219 13.31 -24.59 -4.70
N ALA A 220 14.62 -24.33 -4.85
CA ALA A 220 15.68 -25.22 -4.37
C ALA A 220 15.79 -25.30 -2.83
N TYR A 221 15.25 -24.31 -2.12
CA TYR A 221 15.29 -24.19 -0.67
C TYR A 221 13.98 -24.62 0.00
N LEU A 222 12.86 -24.68 -0.72
CA LEU A 222 11.55 -25.07 -0.18
C LEU A 222 11.57 -26.37 0.66
N PRO A 223 12.23 -27.48 0.22
CA PRO A 223 12.24 -28.71 1.01
C PRO A 223 13.06 -28.61 2.31
N LYS A 224 13.87 -27.56 2.48
CA LYS A 224 14.75 -27.34 3.63
C LYS A 224 14.20 -26.29 4.60
N LEU A 225 13.08 -25.65 4.27
CA LEU A 225 12.46 -24.66 5.13
C LEU A 225 11.86 -25.33 6.38
N THR A 226 11.98 -24.64 7.50
CA THR A 226 11.26 -24.96 8.73
C THR A 226 9.77 -24.69 8.57
N GLY A 227 8.95 -25.27 9.45
CA GLY A 227 7.50 -25.01 9.44
C GLY A 227 7.13 -23.53 9.59
N SER A 228 7.91 -22.76 10.36
CA SER A 228 7.72 -21.31 10.50
C SER A 228 8.02 -20.56 9.21
N GLU A 229 9.12 -20.91 8.52
CA GLU A 229 9.50 -20.26 7.26
C GLU A 229 8.47 -20.56 6.17
N ILE A 230 7.97 -21.79 6.06
CA ILE A 230 6.89 -22.13 5.12
C ILE A 230 5.63 -21.33 5.45
N PHE A 231 5.27 -21.22 6.73
CA PHE A 231 4.09 -20.46 7.15
C PHE A 231 4.23 -18.96 6.80
N VAL A 232 5.41 -18.37 6.96
CA VAL A 232 5.70 -17.00 6.53
C VAL A 232 5.55 -16.86 5.01
N VAL A 233 6.10 -17.78 4.21
CA VAL A 233 5.97 -17.76 2.74
C VAL A 233 4.50 -17.80 2.32
N MET A 234 3.69 -18.65 2.96
CA MET A 234 2.25 -18.77 2.65
C MET A 234 1.45 -17.54 3.09
N THR A 235 1.64 -17.09 4.33
CA THR A 235 0.89 -15.93 4.89
C THR A 235 1.26 -14.64 4.18
N SER A 236 2.52 -14.44 3.83
CA SER A 236 2.96 -13.30 3.00
C SER A 236 2.27 -13.31 1.63
N GLY A 237 2.15 -14.47 0.97
CA GLY A 237 1.47 -14.56 -0.32
C GLY A 237 -0.04 -14.27 -0.24
N MET A 238 -0.66 -14.50 0.92
CA MET A 238 -2.07 -14.15 1.18
C MET A 238 -2.25 -12.68 1.58
N ALA A 239 -1.20 -12.05 2.11
CA ALA A 239 -1.24 -10.66 2.54
C ALA A 239 -1.03 -9.68 1.37
N THR A 240 -0.40 -10.13 0.27
CA THR A 240 -0.09 -9.31 -0.90
C THR A 240 -1.04 -9.57 -2.08
N ILE A 241 -0.96 -8.71 -3.10
CA ILE A 241 -1.67 -8.86 -4.37
C ILE A 241 -0.62 -8.95 -5.48
N ALA A 242 -0.80 -9.89 -6.41
CA ALA A 242 0.05 -10.01 -7.60
C ALA A 242 -0.13 -8.78 -8.51
N GLY A 243 0.94 -8.31 -9.17
CA GLY A 243 0.86 -7.12 -10.03
C GLY A 243 -0.23 -7.21 -11.13
N GLY A 244 -0.49 -8.40 -11.67
CA GLY A 244 -1.53 -8.60 -12.69
C GLY A 244 -2.96 -8.43 -12.15
N VAL A 245 -3.19 -8.84 -10.90
CA VAL A 245 -4.48 -8.67 -10.22
C VAL A 245 -4.63 -7.25 -9.68
N LEU A 246 -3.52 -6.60 -9.28
CA LEU A 246 -3.50 -5.18 -8.94
C LEU A 246 -3.96 -4.34 -10.14
N ALA A 247 -3.42 -4.62 -11.32
CA ALA A 247 -3.84 -4.01 -12.58
C ALA A 247 -5.35 -4.19 -12.85
N ALA A 248 -5.87 -5.40 -12.68
CA ALA A 248 -7.31 -5.69 -12.77
C ALA A 248 -8.15 -4.85 -11.79
N TYR A 249 -7.73 -4.75 -10.53
CA TYR A 249 -8.46 -3.95 -9.53
C TYR A 249 -8.45 -2.47 -9.84
N VAL A 250 -7.34 -1.91 -10.35
CA VAL A 250 -7.31 -0.52 -10.79
C VAL A 250 -8.30 -0.30 -11.94
N GLY A 251 -8.30 -1.17 -12.95
CA GLY A 251 -9.24 -1.07 -14.08
C GLY A 251 -10.72 -1.13 -13.63
N MET A 252 -11.03 -2.00 -12.66
CA MET A 252 -12.39 -2.14 -12.13
C MET A 252 -12.82 -1.01 -11.20
N LEU A 253 -11.93 -0.50 -10.34
CA LEU A 253 -12.27 0.49 -9.30
C LEU A 253 -12.21 1.93 -9.77
N ALA A 254 -11.30 2.24 -10.70
CA ALA A 254 -11.10 3.61 -11.17
C ALA A 254 -12.03 3.99 -12.33
N GLY A 255 -12.59 3.02 -13.05
CA GLY A 255 -13.35 3.27 -14.27
C GLY A 255 -12.49 4.00 -15.30
N ASP A 256 -13.06 5.03 -15.94
CA ASP A 256 -12.40 5.80 -17.00
C ASP A 256 -11.66 7.05 -16.52
N ASP A 257 -11.75 7.42 -15.23
CA ASP A 257 -11.10 8.62 -14.70
C ASP A 257 -9.58 8.42 -14.51
N PRO A 258 -8.72 9.15 -15.25
CA PRO A 258 -7.28 9.03 -15.14
C PRO A 258 -6.74 9.36 -13.73
N LEU A 259 -7.36 10.30 -13.02
CA LEU A 259 -6.91 10.69 -11.68
C LEU A 259 -7.21 9.60 -10.66
N ALA A 260 -8.39 8.96 -10.77
CA ALA A 260 -8.77 7.83 -9.94
C ALA A 260 -7.85 6.62 -10.18
N LYS A 261 -7.44 6.36 -11.44
CA LYS A 261 -6.52 5.27 -11.78
C LYS A 261 -5.18 5.42 -11.06
N GLU A 262 -4.60 6.62 -11.07
CA GLU A 262 -3.35 6.89 -10.35
C GLU A 262 -3.53 6.73 -8.83
N GLU A 263 -4.61 7.25 -8.27
CA GLU A 263 -4.88 7.17 -6.83
C GLU A 263 -5.04 5.72 -6.36
N PHE A 264 -5.87 4.92 -7.02
CA PHE A 264 -6.05 3.51 -6.68
C PHE A 264 -4.79 2.69 -6.92
N ALA A 265 -4.06 2.94 -8.01
CA ALA A 265 -2.77 2.29 -8.25
C ALA A 265 -1.78 2.60 -7.12
N ARG A 266 -1.67 3.87 -6.71
CA ARG A 266 -0.82 4.29 -5.59
C ARG A 266 -1.21 3.60 -4.29
N HIS A 267 -2.51 3.51 -3.98
CA HIS A 267 -2.99 2.83 -2.77
C HIS A 267 -2.69 1.33 -2.78
N LEU A 268 -2.94 0.66 -3.90
CA LEU A 268 -2.70 -0.79 -4.03
C LEU A 268 -1.20 -1.13 -4.01
N VAL A 269 -0.35 -0.33 -4.65
CA VAL A 269 1.10 -0.50 -4.60
C VAL A 269 1.61 -0.29 -3.17
N THR A 270 1.11 0.74 -2.48
CA THR A 270 1.45 1.00 -1.08
C THR A 270 1.02 -0.15 -0.18
N ALA A 271 -0.20 -0.66 -0.35
CA ALA A 271 -0.71 -1.78 0.41
C ALA A 271 0.13 -3.05 0.21
N SER A 272 0.51 -3.37 -1.03
CA SER A 272 1.36 -4.53 -1.34
C SER A 272 2.74 -4.41 -0.68
N LEU A 273 3.35 -3.21 -0.68
CA LEU A 273 4.64 -2.98 -0.02
C LEU A 273 4.55 -3.11 1.51
N MET A 274 3.45 -2.62 2.10
CA MET A 274 3.19 -2.68 3.54
C MET A 274 2.80 -4.07 4.05
N ALA A 275 2.52 -5.02 3.16
CA ALA A 275 2.19 -6.41 3.51
C ALA A 275 3.43 -7.32 3.63
N ALA A 276 4.63 -6.83 3.26
CA ALA A 276 5.88 -7.58 3.38
C ALA A 276 6.46 -7.65 4.83
N PRO A 277 6.56 -6.55 5.59
CA PRO A 277 7.01 -6.57 6.99
C PRO A 277 5.90 -6.91 7.98
#